data_AF-A0A1S1CRD3-F1
#
_entry.id   AF-A0A1S1CRD3-F1
#
_cell.length_a   1.000
_cell.length_b   1.000
_cell.length_c   1.000
_cell.angle_alpha   90.00
_cell.angle_beta   90.00
_cell.angle_gamma   90.00
#
_symmetry.space_group_name_H-M   'P 1'
#
loop_
_entity.id
_entity.type
_entity.pdbx_description
1 polymer ?
#
loop_
_entity_poly.entity_id
_entity_poly.type
_entity_poly.pdbx_seq_one_letter_code
_entity_poly.pdbx_strand_id
1 'polypeptide(L)'
;MEEQSETLSSKKEFAFASSTILSQVGRGIIVGLVVGIIVGSFRFLIEKGFHLIQGLYQDQAHLVRNLFIIGLFYLIVCWLSAKLTRSEKDIKGSGIPQVEAELKGLMTLNWWGVLWKKYVLGILAIASGLMLGREGPSIQLGAVGGKGIAKWLKSSPVEERSLIASGAAAGLAAAFNAPIAGLLFVVEEVYHHFSRFFWVSTLAASLVANFVSLLIFGLTPVLDMPDNIPLMTLDQYWIYLLMGVFLGLSGFIYEKAVLNVGRVYDWLGQKIRLDRAYYPILAFILIIPVGIFLPQILGGGNQLVLSLTKQDFSFQVLLAYFLIRFVWSMISYGSGLPGGIFLPILALGSLLGALVGVICVNLGLVSQQQFPIFVILGMSGYFGAISKAPLTAMILVTEMVGDIRNLMPLGLVTLVAYIIMDLLKGAPVYEAMLEKMLPEEATDEGEVTLIEIPVSDKIAGKQVHELNLPHNVLITTQVHNGKSQTVNGSTRMYLGDMIHLVIPKSEIGKVKDLLL
;
A
#
# COMPACT_ATOMS: atom_id res chain seq x y z
N MET A 1 2.22 -38.77 9.06
CA MET A 1 2.84 -37.55 9.63
C MET A 1 2.06 -36.30 9.27
N GLU A 2 1.57 -36.14 8.03
CA GLU A 2 0.68 -35.02 7.64
C GLU A 2 -0.65 -35.01 8.42
N GLU A 3 -1.32 -36.14 8.56
CA GLU A 3 -2.60 -36.26 9.27
C GLU A 3 -2.52 -35.84 10.75
N GLN A 4 -1.39 -36.10 11.41
CA GLN A 4 -1.10 -35.64 12.78
C GLN A 4 -0.77 -34.15 12.86
N SER A 5 -0.19 -33.57 11.80
CA SER A 5 0.12 -32.14 11.71
C SER A 5 -1.15 -31.32 11.47
N GLU A 6 -2.03 -31.79 10.58
CA GLU A 6 -3.33 -31.17 10.31
C GLU A 6 -4.28 -31.21 11.51
N THR A 7 -4.33 -32.33 12.24
CA THR A 7 -5.11 -32.43 13.48
C THR A 7 -4.57 -31.54 14.62
N LEU A 8 -3.26 -31.28 14.66
CA LEU A 8 -2.67 -30.33 15.60
C LEU A 8 -2.94 -28.87 15.19
N SER A 9 -2.91 -28.57 13.90
CA SER A 9 -3.22 -27.24 13.35
C SER A 9 -4.68 -26.86 13.62
N SER A 10 -5.62 -27.74 13.30
CA SER A 10 -7.06 -27.52 13.53
C SER A 10 -7.41 -27.33 15.01
N LYS A 11 -6.77 -28.08 15.92
CA LYS A 11 -6.92 -27.87 17.38
C LYS A 11 -6.42 -26.50 17.83
N LYS A 12 -5.30 -26.02 17.29
CA LYS A 12 -4.78 -24.68 17.60
C LYS A 12 -5.67 -23.57 17.06
N GLU A 13 -6.26 -23.74 15.88
CA GLU A 13 -7.22 -22.79 15.32
C GLU A 13 -8.49 -22.69 16.16
N PHE A 14 -9.03 -23.83 16.60
CA PHE A 14 -10.18 -23.83 17.52
C PHE A 14 -9.83 -23.16 18.85
N ALA A 15 -8.65 -23.46 19.42
CA ALA A 15 -8.17 -22.83 20.65
C ALA A 15 -7.97 -21.31 20.50
N PHE A 16 -7.50 -20.86 19.33
CA PHE A 16 -7.37 -19.43 19.00
C PHE A 16 -8.74 -18.75 18.90
N ALA A 17 -9.69 -19.37 18.19
CA ALA A 17 -11.05 -18.87 18.08
C ALA A 17 -11.79 -18.84 19.43
N SER A 18 -11.47 -19.77 20.34
CA SER A 18 -12.00 -19.82 21.71
C SER A 18 -11.17 -19.03 22.74
N SER A 19 -10.09 -18.36 22.31
CA SER A 19 -9.19 -17.67 23.23
C SER A 19 -9.81 -16.41 23.81
N THR A 20 -9.41 -16.06 25.03
CA THR A 20 -9.89 -14.84 25.69
C THR A 20 -9.30 -13.60 25.01
N ILE A 21 -10.07 -12.51 25.05
CA ILE A 21 -9.62 -11.18 24.56
C ILE A 21 -8.27 -10.80 25.18
N LEU A 22 -8.04 -11.15 26.44
CA LEU A 22 -6.79 -10.89 27.16
C LEU A 22 -5.57 -11.53 26.47
N SER A 23 -5.71 -12.76 25.96
CA SER A 23 -4.63 -13.44 25.23
C SER A 23 -4.27 -12.70 23.94
N GLN A 24 -5.28 -12.20 23.22
CA GLN A 24 -5.10 -11.44 21.98
C GLN A 24 -4.42 -10.09 22.22
N VAL A 25 -4.81 -9.40 23.29
CA VAL A 25 -4.16 -8.17 23.74
C VAL A 25 -2.71 -8.44 24.11
N GLY A 26 -2.43 -9.50 24.88
CA GLY A 26 -1.06 -9.87 25.26
C GLY A 26 -0.16 -10.13 24.06
N ARG A 27 -0.66 -10.85 23.05
CA ARG A 27 0.05 -11.07 21.78
C ARG A 27 0.27 -9.77 21.00
N GLY A 28 -0.75 -8.93 20.94
CA GLY A 28 -0.65 -7.60 20.33
C GLY A 28 0.44 -6.75 21.00
N ILE A 29 0.50 -6.74 22.33
CA ILE A 29 1.55 -6.02 23.08
C ILE A 29 2.95 -6.51 22.72
N ILE A 30 3.17 -7.83 22.64
CA ILE A 30 4.48 -8.39 22.26
C ILE A 30 4.87 -7.95 20.85
N VAL A 31 3.93 -8.04 19.89
CA VAL A 31 4.16 -7.56 18.51
C VAL A 31 4.47 -6.07 18.51
N GLY A 32 3.68 -5.27 19.19
CA GLY A 32 3.84 -3.82 19.27
C GLY A 32 5.19 -3.40 19.86
N LEU A 33 5.68 -4.06 20.91
CA LEU A 33 6.98 -3.77 21.51
C LEU A 33 8.12 -4.06 20.54
N VAL A 34 8.13 -5.26 19.95
CA VAL A 34 9.20 -5.69 19.02
C VAL A 34 9.19 -4.83 17.76
N VAL A 35 8.02 -4.64 17.14
CA VAL A 35 7.88 -3.84 15.92
C VAL A 35 8.15 -2.36 16.21
N GLY A 36 7.70 -1.83 17.35
CA GLY A 36 7.97 -0.46 17.78
C GLY A 36 9.48 -0.18 17.90
N ILE A 37 10.26 -1.11 18.44
CA ILE A 37 11.73 -0.98 18.52
C ILE A 37 12.38 -1.07 17.13
N ILE A 38 11.96 -2.04 16.32
CA ILE A 38 12.49 -2.23 14.96
C ILE A 38 12.23 -0.97 14.11
N VAL A 39 10.97 -0.54 14.04
CA VAL A 39 10.57 0.59 13.20
C VAL A 39 11.00 1.92 13.81
N GLY A 40 10.98 2.07 15.13
CA GLY A 40 11.49 3.26 15.82
C GLY A 40 12.98 3.48 15.55
N SER A 41 13.80 2.44 15.68
CA SER A 41 15.24 2.53 15.34
C SER A 41 15.49 2.76 13.85
N PHE A 42 14.73 2.08 12.97
CA PHE A 42 14.78 2.28 11.52
C PHE A 42 14.50 3.74 11.14
N ARG A 43 13.41 4.29 11.70
CA ARG A 43 12.99 5.68 11.53
C ARG A 43 14.06 6.66 11.99
N PHE A 44 14.66 6.42 13.17
CA PHE A 44 15.67 7.28 13.77
C PHE A 44 16.95 7.33 12.92
N LEU A 45 17.42 6.16 12.45
CA LEU A 45 18.62 6.07 11.63
C LEU A 45 18.44 6.72 10.25
N ILE A 46 17.25 6.59 9.64
CA ILE A 46 16.92 7.30 8.40
C ILE A 46 17.00 8.81 8.61
N GLU A 47 16.41 9.31 9.69
CA GLU A 47 16.36 10.76 9.96
C GLU A 47 17.76 11.33 10.16
N LYS A 48 18.61 10.67 10.96
CA LYS A 48 20.00 11.09 11.16
C LYS A 48 20.83 11.00 9.89
N GLY A 49 20.68 9.90 9.12
CA GLY A 49 21.37 9.74 7.85
C GLY A 49 20.95 10.76 6.80
N PHE A 50 19.65 11.06 6.71
CA PHE A 50 19.11 12.06 5.80
C PHE A 50 19.64 13.46 6.13
N HIS A 51 19.63 13.86 7.40
CA HIS A 51 20.19 15.15 7.81
C HIS A 51 21.69 15.28 7.51
N LEU A 52 22.45 14.19 7.64
CA LEU A 52 23.86 14.16 7.26
C LEU A 52 24.03 14.41 5.75
N ILE A 53 23.31 13.67 4.91
CA ILE A 53 23.39 13.81 3.44
C ILE A 53 22.89 15.19 3.00
N GLN A 54 21.78 15.67 3.56
CA GLN A 54 21.23 17.00 3.27
C GLN A 54 22.23 18.11 3.68
N GLY A 55 22.89 17.97 4.83
CA GLY A 55 23.93 18.89 5.30
C GLY A 55 25.14 18.95 4.35
N LEU A 56 25.55 17.82 3.79
CA LEU A 56 26.63 17.77 2.79
C LEU A 56 26.28 18.53 1.50
N TYR A 57 25.01 18.49 1.06
CA TYR A 57 24.54 19.28 -0.08
C TYR A 57 24.45 20.78 0.23
N GLN A 58 24.11 21.15 1.48
CA GLN A 58 23.98 22.55 1.90
C GLN A 58 25.33 23.25 2.15
N ASP A 59 26.39 22.50 2.47
CA ASP A 59 27.75 23.02 2.65
C ASP A 59 28.40 23.38 1.30
N GLN A 60 28.09 24.59 0.82
CA GLN A 60 28.59 25.15 -0.44
C GLN A 60 30.11 25.41 -0.43
N ALA A 61 30.72 25.62 0.76
CA ALA A 61 32.15 25.92 0.86
C ALA A 61 33.04 24.73 0.47
N HIS A 62 32.54 23.50 0.65
CA HIS A 62 33.26 22.27 0.32
C HIS A 62 32.50 21.38 -0.67
N LEU A 63 31.67 21.98 -1.52
CA LEU A 63 30.74 21.27 -2.41
C LEU A 63 31.41 20.13 -3.20
N VAL A 64 32.58 20.37 -3.83
CA VAL A 64 33.26 19.35 -4.64
C VAL A 64 33.67 18.12 -3.82
N ARG A 65 34.23 18.34 -2.62
CA ARG A 65 34.59 17.26 -1.69
C ARG A 65 33.34 16.52 -1.24
N ASN A 66 32.28 17.25 -0.90
CA ASN A 66 31.03 16.68 -0.40
C ASN A 66 30.32 15.87 -1.49
N LEU A 67 30.32 16.33 -2.75
CA LEU A 67 29.80 15.58 -3.89
C LEU A 67 30.60 14.30 -4.15
N PHE A 68 31.92 14.29 -3.93
CA PHE A 68 32.71 13.07 -4.02
C PHE A 68 32.30 12.06 -2.94
N ILE A 69 32.09 12.51 -1.69
CA ILE A 69 31.61 11.66 -0.59
C ILE A 69 30.22 11.09 -0.91
N ILE A 70 29.31 11.93 -1.39
CA ILE A 70 27.95 11.53 -1.79
C ILE A 70 28.00 10.52 -2.94
N GLY A 71 28.82 10.79 -3.96
CA GLY A 71 29.01 9.89 -5.10
C GLY A 71 29.53 8.51 -4.68
N LEU A 72 30.55 8.47 -3.80
CA LEU A 72 31.07 7.21 -3.25
C LEU A 72 29.99 6.47 -2.45
N PHE A 73 29.23 7.18 -1.62
CA PHE A 73 28.11 6.62 -0.87
C PHE A 73 27.07 6.00 -1.82
N TYR A 74 26.64 6.70 -2.86
CA TYR A 74 25.68 6.18 -3.85
C TYR A 74 26.19 4.95 -4.60
N LEU A 75 27.49 4.88 -4.93
CA LEU A 75 28.10 3.69 -5.53
C LEU A 75 28.04 2.49 -4.59
N ILE A 76 28.32 2.68 -3.30
CA ILE A 76 28.23 1.63 -2.28
C ILE A 76 26.78 1.13 -2.16
N VAL A 77 25.81 2.04 -2.12
CA VAL A 77 24.38 1.69 -2.05
C VAL A 77 23.94 0.92 -3.29
N CYS A 78 24.38 1.31 -4.49
CA CYS A 78 24.10 0.58 -5.73
C CYS A 78 24.64 -0.85 -5.70
N TRP A 79 25.91 -1.01 -5.31
CA TRP A 79 26.55 -2.32 -5.22
C TRP A 79 25.84 -3.22 -4.20
N LEU A 80 25.54 -2.68 -3.02
CA LEU A 80 24.84 -3.40 -1.97
C LEU A 80 23.41 -3.77 -2.38
N SER A 81 22.70 -2.85 -3.02
CA SER A 81 21.35 -3.08 -3.56
C SER A 81 21.35 -4.24 -4.55
N ALA A 82 22.27 -4.24 -5.52
CA ALA A 82 22.38 -5.30 -6.51
C ALA A 82 22.64 -6.67 -5.86
N LYS A 83 23.54 -6.71 -4.87
CA LYS A 83 23.87 -7.95 -4.14
C LYS A 83 22.69 -8.48 -3.32
N LEU A 84 22.05 -7.62 -2.54
CA LEU A 84 20.98 -8.03 -1.62
C LEU A 84 19.70 -8.39 -2.38
N THR A 85 19.31 -7.61 -3.38
CA THR A 85 18.06 -7.83 -4.13
C THR A 85 18.11 -9.06 -5.05
N ARG A 86 19.31 -9.49 -5.47
CA ARG A 86 19.48 -10.80 -6.14
C ARG A 86 19.26 -11.98 -5.20
N SER A 87 19.61 -11.81 -3.92
CA SER A 87 19.46 -12.86 -2.90
C SER A 87 18.08 -12.91 -2.27
N GLU A 88 17.34 -11.79 -2.24
CA GLU A 88 15.99 -11.67 -1.69
C GLU A 88 15.23 -10.64 -2.52
N LYS A 89 14.33 -11.09 -3.39
CA LYS A 89 13.64 -10.19 -4.34
C LYS A 89 12.60 -9.32 -3.63
N ASP A 90 12.02 -9.83 -2.54
CA ASP A 90 10.89 -9.23 -1.84
C ASP A 90 11.25 -8.00 -1.00
N ILE A 91 12.52 -7.60 -0.99
CA ILE A 91 12.96 -6.37 -0.32
C ILE A 91 12.76 -5.11 -1.18
N LYS A 92 12.53 -5.26 -2.49
CA LYS A 92 12.41 -4.13 -3.44
C LYS A 92 11.15 -3.28 -3.18
N GLY A 93 11.23 -2.01 -3.56
CA GLY A 93 10.09 -1.09 -3.56
C GLY A 93 9.41 -0.93 -2.20
N SER A 94 8.09 -0.75 -2.22
CA SER A 94 7.30 -0.43 -1.03
C SER A 94 7.36 -1.53 0.02
N GLY A 95 6.98 -2.76 -0.31
CA GLY A 95 6.77 -3.84 0.67
C GLY A 95 5.30 -4.09 1.00
N ILE A 96 4.40 -3.13 0.74
CA ILE A 96 2.97 -3.28 0.97
C ILE A 96 2.36 -4.39 0.08
N PRO A 97 2.59 -4.43 -1.24
CA PRO A 97 2.07 -5.51 -2.09
C PRO A 97 2.52 -6.91 -1.63
N GLN A 98 3.76 -7.02 -1.13
CA GLN A 98 4.31 -8.27 -0.60
C GLN A 98 3.57 -8.73 0.67
N VAL A 99 3.26 -7.80 1.57
CA VAL A 99 2.50 -8.11 2.80
C VAL A 99 1.06 -8.48 2.47
N GLU A 100 0.44 -7.75 1.55
CA GLU A 100 -0.91 -8.04 1.06
C GLU A 100 -0.98 -9.44 0.44
N ALA A 101 -0.02 -9.78 -0.42
CA ALA A 101 0.08 -11.10 -1.02
C ALA A 101 0.27 -12.24 -0.01
N GLU A 102 1.10 -12.04 1.01
CA GLU A 102 1.27 -12.98 2.11
C GLU A 102 -0.05 -13.22 2.85
N LEU A 103 -0.78 -12.14 3.18
CA LEU A 103 -2.03 -12.23 3.89
C LEU A 103 -3.16 -12.85 3.04
N LYS A 104 -3.17 -12.58 1.73
CA LYS A 104 -4.03 -13.24 0.73
C LYS A 104 -3.62 -14.70 0.45
N GLY A 105 -2.46 -15.15 0.96
CA GLY A 105 -1.95 -16.51 0.74
C GLY A 105 -1.38 -16.76 -0.66
N LEU A 106 -1.07 -15.70 -1.41
CA LEU A 106 -0.55 -15.75 -2.78
C LEU A 106 0.99 -15.89 -2.81
N MET A 107 1.67 -15.62 -1.70
CA MET A 107 3.11 -15.85 -1.55
C MET A 107 3.50 -16.11 -0.09
N THR A 108 4.77 -16.51 0.13
CA THR A 108 5.35 -16.65 1.47
C THR A 108 6.70 -15.96 1.57
N LEU A 109 6.81 -14.98 2.46
CA LEU A 109 7.99 -14.17 2.75
C LEU A 109 8.93 -14.88 3.72
N ASN A 110 10.23 -14.80 3.41
CA ASN A 110 11.28 -15.17 4.35
C ASN A 110 11.46 -14.08 5.42
N TRP A 111 10.82 -14.27 6.58
CA TRP A 111 10.77 -13.24 7.63
C TRP A 111 12.15 -12.67 8.02
N TRP A 112 13.15 -13.53 8.22
CA TRP A 112 14.49 -13.08 8.65
C TRP A 112 15.25 -12.43 7.50
N GLY A 113 15.24 -13.08 6.33
CA GLY A 113 15.90 -12.57 5.13
C GLY A 113 15.39 -11.18 4.74
N VAL A 114 14.08 -11.00 4.73
CA VAL A 114 13.44 -9.70 4.43
C VAL A 114 13.75 -8.69 5.53
N LEU A 115 13.65 -9.07 6.81
CA LEU A 115 13.85 -8.15 7.94
C LEU A 115 15.20 -7.44 7.88
N TRP A 116 16.32 -8.17 7.95
CA TRP A 116 17.63 -7.52 8.05
C TRP A 116 18.07 -6.86 6.74
N LYS A 117 17.76 -7.47 5.58
CA LYS A 117 18.15 -6.94 4.26
C LYS A 117 17.39 -5.65 3.95
N LYS A 118 16.08 -5.63 4.20
CA LYS A 118 15.26 -4.43 3.97
C LYS A 118 15.53 -3.34 5.00
N TYR A 119 15.84 -3.71 6.24
CA TYR A 119 16.25 -2.74 7.27
C TYR A 119 17.52 -1.99 6.85
N VAL A 120 18.60 -2.71 6.52
CA VAL A 120 19.88 -2.08 6.14
C VAL A 120 19.75 -1.31 4.83
N LEU A 121 19.21 -1.93 3.78
CA LEU A 121 19.12 -1.28 2.48
C LEU A 121 18.11 -0.13 2.47
N GLY A 122 17.01 -0.25 3.22
CA GLY A 122 16.01 0.80 3.39
C GLY A 122 16.57 2.05 4.07
N ILE A 123 17.37 1.88 5.13
CA ILE A 123 18.04 3.02 5.78
C ILE A 123 18.91 3.76 4.77
N LEU A 124 19.79 3.04 4.08
CA LEU A 124 20.72 3.64 3.13
C LEU A 124 20.01 4.29 1.94
N ALA A 125 18.98 3.64 1.40
CA ALA A 125 18.22 4.13 0.26
C ALA A 125 17.42 5.39 0.60
N ILE A 126 16.73 5.44 1.74
CA ILE A 126 15.89 6.58 2.10
C ILE A 126 16.73 7.74 2.65
N ALA A 127 17.76 7.44 3.46
CA ALA A 127 18.69 8.45 3.97
C ALA A 127 19.50 9.15 2.87
N SER A 128 19.63 8.52 1.69
CA SER A 128 20.35 9.08 0.53
C SER A 128 19.78 10.38 -0.02
N GLY A 129 18.55 10.75 0.38
CA GLY A 129 17.86 11.94 -0.10
C GLY A 129 16.96 11.70 -1.32
N LEU A 130 16.87 10.47 -1.82
CA LEU A 130 15.86 10.09 -2.81
C LEU A 130 14.44 10.37 -2.27
N MET A 131 13.51 10.65 -3.19
CA MET A 131 12.13 10.99 -2.86
C MET A 131 11.30 9.73 -2.55
N LEU A 132 11.77 8.98 -1.55
CA LEU A 132 11.20 7.74 -1.06
C LEU A 132 10.68 7.93 0.36
N GLY A 133 9.58 7.25 0.66
CA GLY A 133 8.99 7.16 1.98
C GLY A 133 9.57 5.99 2.79
N ARG A 134 9.52 6.09 4.11
CA ARG A 134 9.93 5.01 5.04
C ARG A 134 8.80 4.05 5.37
N GLU A 135 7.58 4.39 5.02
CA GLU A 135 6.35 3.76 5.49
C GLU A 135 6.16 2.36 4.94
N GLY A 136 6.32 2.19 3.63
CA GLY A 136 6.25 0.87 3.00
C GLY A 136 7.23 -0.12 3.64
N PRO A 137 8.51 0.24 3.76
CA PRO A 137 9.48 -0.56 4.50
C PRO A 137 9.08 -0.78 5.96
N SER A 138 8.61 0.22 6.69
CA SER A 138 8.14 0.05 8.07
C SER A 138 6.99 -0.94 8.20
N ILE A 139 6.01 -0.90 7.30
CA ILE A 139 4.89 -1.84 7.25
C ILE A 139 5.40 -3.26 6.99
N GLN A 140 6.28 -3.44 6.01
CA GLN A 140 6.83 -4.77 5.71
C GLN A 140 7.73 -5.30 6.83
N LEU A 141 8.59 -4.45 7.42
CA LEU A 141 9.41 -4.80 8.58
C LEU A 141 8.53 -5.18 9.78
N GLY A 142 7.44 -4.46 10.00
CA GLY A 142 6.45 -4.78 11.01
C GLY A 142 5.76 -6.12 10.76
N ALA A 143 5.32 -6.37 9.53
CA ALA A 143 4.69 -7.61 9.11
C ALA A 143 5.60 -8.83 9.31
N VAL A 144 6.87 -8.75 8.87
CA VAL A 144 7.83 -9.84 9.06
C VAL A 144 8.28 -9.97 10.53
N GLY A 145 8.26 -8.88 11.30
CA GLY A 145 8.43 -8.93 12.76
C GLY A 145 7.30 -9.72 13.43
N GLY A 146 6.05 -9.44 13.04
CA GLY A 146 4.87 -10.22 13.43
C GLY A 146 4.99 -11.70 13.03
N LYS A 147 5.43 -11.99 11.80
CA LYS A 147 5.72 -13.35 11.32
C LYS A 147 6.79 -14.07 12.16
N GLY A 148 7.86 -13.36 12.51
CA GLY A 148 8.92 -13.90 13.36
C GLY A 148 8.39 -14.30 14.75
N ILE A 149 7.54 -13.47 15.34
CA ILE A 149 6.87 -13.76 16.62
C ILE A 149 5.92 -14.95 16.49
N ALA A 150 5.14 -15.03 15.40
CA ALA A 150 4.25 -16.16 15.14
C ALA A 150 5.03 -17.49 15.06
N LYS A 151 6.18 -17.49 14.37
CA LYS A 151 7.06 -18.66 14.29
C LYS A 151 7.65 -19.03 15.65
N TRP A 152 8.03 -18.05 16.46
CA TRP A 152 8.52 -18.27 17.83
C TRP A 152 7.44 -18.87 18.74
N LEU A 153 6.19 -18.41 18.61
CA LEU A 153 5.03 -18.92 19.34
C LEU A 153 4.47 -20.24 18.78
N LYS A 154 4.98 -20.72 17.64
CA LYS A 154 4.46 -21.89 16.91
C LYS A 154 2.95 -21.78 16.66
N SER A 155 2.51 -20.59 16.26
CA SER A 155 1.14 -20.20 15.98
C SER A 155 0.49 -21.05 14.87
N SER A 156 -0.85 -21.09 14.83
CA SER A 156 -1.59 -21.65 13.69
C SER A 156 -1.56 -20.70 12.49
N PRO A 157 -1.94 -21.13 11.27
CA PRO A 157 -1.98 -20.27 10.08
C PRO A 157 -2.88 -19.02 10.26
N VAL A 158 -4.04 -19.19 10.87
CA VAL A 158 -4.97 -18.06 11.16
C VAL A 158 -4.33 -17.06 12.14
N GLU A 159 -3.67 -17.57 13.17
CA GLU A 159 -2.98 -16.74 14.15
C GLU A 159 -1.76 -16.04 13.54
N GLU A 160 -0.99 -16.73 12.71
CA GLU A 160 0.15 -16.15 11.98
C GLU A 160 -0.29 -14.97 11.11
N ARG A 161 -1.36 -15.14 10.31
CA ARG A 161 -1.93 -14.03 9.52
C ARG A 161 -2.37 -12.87 10.41
N SER A 162 -2.99 -13.15 11.55
CA SER A 162 -3.37 -12.11 12.52
C SER A 162 -2.15 -11.37 13.06
N LEU A 163 -1.04 -12.06 13.38
CA LEU A 163 0.18 -11.43 13.90
C LEU A 163 0.94 -10.65 12.84
N ILE A 164 0.96 -11.13 11.59
CA ILE A 164 1.51 -10.41 10.43
C ILE A 164 0.76 -9.09 10.23
N ALA A 165 -0.57 -9.15 10.21
CA ALA A 165 -1.42 -7.99 10.05
C ALA A 165 -1.33 -7.01 11.26
N SER A 166 -1.27 -7.52 12.50
CA SER A 166 -0.95 -6.71 13.69
C SER A 166 0.41 -6.02 13.57
N GLY A 167 1.41 -6.73 13.04
CA GLY A 167 2.75 -6.19 12.79
C GLY A 167 2.77 -5.11 11.71
N ALA A 168 2.01 -5.29 10.63
CA ALA A 168 1.86 -4.30 9.57
C ALA A 168 1.26 -2.99 10.11
N ALA A 169 0.18 -3.07 10.91
CA ALA A 169 -0.44 -1.92 11.56
C ALA A 169 0.52 -1.23 12.53
N ALA A 170 1.21 -2.01 13.38
CA ALA A 170 2.24 -1.51 14.30
C ALA A 170 3.38 -0.79 13.55
N GLY A 171 3.77 -1.29 12.38
CA GLY A 171 4.78 -0.67 11.54
C GLY A 171 4.35 0.69 11.00
N LEU A 172 3.09 0.83 10.53
CA LEU A 172 2.55 2.12 10.11
C LEU A 172 2.45 3.09 11.30
N ALA A 173 1.96 2.61 12.45
CA ALA A 173 1.80 3.42 13.66
C ALA A 173 3.13 4.01 14.14
N ALA A 174 4.18 3.20 14.23
CA ALA A 174 5.51 3.67 14.62
C ALA A 174 6.16 4.60 13.56
N ALA A 175 5.80 4.45 12.28
CA ALA A 175 6.32 5.33 11.22
C ALA A 175 5.75 6.76 11.29
N PHE A 176 4.49 6.90 11.72
CA PHE A 176 3.72 8.15 11.65
C PHE A 176 3.17 8.69 12.97
N ASN A 177 3.40 8.00 14.08
CA ASN A 177 2.71 8.23 15.33
C ASN A 177 1.17 8.15 15.20
N ALA A 178 0.67 7.24 14.36
CA ALA A 178 -0.73 7.18 13.95
C ALA A 178 -1.34 5.78 14.17
N PRO A 179 -1.68 5.42 15.43
CA PRO A 179 -2.11 4.07 15.76
C PRO A 179 -3.48 3.69 15.20
N ILE A 180 -4.44 4.62 15.10
CA ILE A 180 -5.78 4.31 14.59
C ILE A 180 -5.71 4.12 13.08
N ALA A 181 -4.98 4.98 12.39
CA ALA A 181 -4.69 4.85 10.97
C ALA A 181 -3.96 3.55 10.65
N GLY A 182 -3.04 3.10 11.52
CA GLY A 182 -2.38 1.78 11.43
C GLY A 182 -3.38 0.63 11.31
N LEU A 183 -4.38 0.61 12.18
CA LEU A 183 -5.45 -0.40 12.16
C LEU A 183 -6.30 -0.27 10.89
N LEU A 184 -6.76 0.94 10.57
CA LEU A 184 -7.66 1.18 9.44
C LEU A 184 -6.99 0.84 8.11
N PHE A 185 -5.70 1.16 7.95
CA PHE A 185 -4.95 0.82 6.74
C PHE A 185 -4.92 -0.69 6.49
N VAL A 186 -4.72 -1.49 7.52
CA VAL A 186 -4.73 -2.95 7.36
C VAL A 186 -6.14 -3.45 7.03
N VAL A 187 -7.18 -2.84 7.58
CA VAL A 187 -8.57 -3.23 7.28
C VAL A 187 -9.01 -2.80 5.87
N GLU A 188 -8.61 -1.62 5.43
CA GLU A 188 -9.08 -0.99 4.19
C GLU A 188 -8.20 -1.33 2.98
N GLU A 189 -6.89 -1.54 3.16
CA GLU A 189 -5.93 -1.71 2.04
C GLU A 189 -5.19 -3.05 2.04
N VAL A 190 -4.88 -3.66 3.20
CA VAL A 190 -3.91 -4.79 3.25
C VAL A 190 -4.57 -6.15 3.44
N TYR A 191 -5.57 -6.26 4.32
CA TYR A 191 -6.15 -7.55 4.70
C TYR A 191 -7.63 -7.70 4.33
N HIS A 192 -8.39 -6.59 4.23
CA HIS A 192 -9.82 -6.58 3.89
C HIS A 192 -10.72 -7.53 4.73
N HIS A 193 -10.21 -8.01 5.87
CA HIS A 193 -10.92 -8.95 6.73
C HIS A 193 -11.02 -8.41 8.15
N PHE A 194 -12.25 -8.21 8.60
CA PHE A 194 -12.56 -7.65 9.90
C PHE A 194 -13.17 -8.71 10.82
N SER A 195 -12.43 -9.11 11.86
CA SER A 195 -12.95 -9.97 12.94
C SER A 195 -12.68 -9.36 14.30
N ARG A 196 -13.50 -9.73 15.30
CA ARG A 196 -13.38 -9.17 16.66
C ARG A 196 -12.00 -9.40 17.26
N PHE A 197 -11.46 -10.61 17.10
CA PHE A 197 -10.17 -10.98 17.66
C PHE A 197 -9.01 -10.26 16.96
N PHE A 198 -9.13 -10.12 15.64
CA PHE A 198 -8.14 -9.45 14.80
C PHE A 198 -7.98 -7.97 15.16
N TRP A 199 -9.08 -7.20 15.23
CA TRP A 199 -8.97 -5.76 15.48
C TRP A 199 -8.42 -5.44 16.87
N VAL A 200 -8.75 -6.24 17.89
CA VAL A 200 -8.24 -6.02 19.26
C VAL A 200 -6.72 -6.24 19.32
N SER A 201 -6.23 -7.35 18.76
CA SER A 201 -4.79 -7.62 18.74
C SER A 201 -4.02 -6.57 17.95
N THR A 202 -4.56 -6.18 16.79
CA THR A 202 -3.96 -5.19 15.88
C THR A 202 -3.93 -3.81 16.53
N LEU A 203 -5.02 -3.37 17.15
CA LEU A 203 -5.07 -2.09 17.86
C LEU A 203 -4.09 -2.07 19.04
N ALA A 204 -4.02 -3.14 19.82
CA ALA A 204 -3.07 -3.24 20.93
C ALA A 204 -1.62 -3.14 20.42
N ALA A 205 -1.27 -3.86 19.36
CA ALA A 205 0.05 -3.78 18.74
C ALA A 205 0.37 -2.37 18.22
N SER A 206 -0.60 -1.75 17.55
CA SER A 206 -0.51 -0.40 17.00
C SER A 206 -0.27 0.66 18.09
N LEU A 207 -1.06 0.63 19.17
CA LEU A 207 -0.92 1.54 20.31
C LEU A 207 0.42 1.38 21.02
N VAL A 208 0.87 0.14 21.23
CA VAL A 208 2.16 -0.13 21.89
C VAL A 208 3.34 0.28 21.01
N ALA A 209 3.29 0.02 19.71
CA ALA A 209 4.32 0.48 18.79
C ALA A 209 4.38 2.01 18.69
N ASN A 210 3.22 2.67 18.70
CA ASN A 210 3.15 4.12 18.80
C ASN A 210 3.75 4.63 20.12
N PHE A 211 3.43 4.00 21.25
CA PHE A 211 4.02 4.36 22.55
C PHE A 211 5.56 4.29 22.52
N VAL A 212 6.13 3.22 21.94
CA VAL A 212 7.59 3.12 21.75
C VAL A 212 8.11 4.24 20.85
N SER A 213 7.41 4.59 19.78
CA SER A 213 7.76 5.73 18.91
C SER A 213 7.77 7.05 19.67
N LEU A 214 6.76 7.32 20.50
CA LEU A 214 6.67 8.53 21.32
C LEU A 214 7.82 8.64 22.34
N LEU A 215 8.31 7.51 22.87
CA LEU A 215 9.50 7.51 23.73
C LEU A 215 10.78 7.93 22.99
N ILE A 216 10.87 7.65 21.68
CA ILE A 216 12.05 7.98 20.86
C ILE A 216 11.98 9.41 20.32
N PHE A 217 10.81 9.82 19.83
CA PHE A 217 10.64 11.08 19.08
C PHE A 217 9.91 12.19 19.86
N GLY A 218 9.40 11.90 21.05
CA GLY A 218 8.60 12.83 21.84
C GLY A 218 7.12 12.85 21.45
N LEU A 219 6.37 13.76 22.08
CA LEU A 219 4.91 13.86 21.97
C LEU A 219 4.43 14.73 20.80
N THR A 220 5.33 15.32 20.03
CA THR A 220 4.96 16.18 18.90
C THR A 220 4.49 15.34 17.71
N PRO A 221 3.36 15.70 17.06
CA PRO A 221 2.91 15.07 15.83
C PRO A 221 3.98 15.13 14.73
N VAL A 222 3.92 14.20 13.78
CA VAL A 222 4.91 14.11 12.69
C VAL A 222 4.81 15.30 11.74
N LEU A 223 3.60 15.81 11.53
CA LEU A 223 3.31 17.01 10.76
C LEU A 223 2.67 18.06 11.66
N ASP A 224 3.45 18.57 12.62
CA ASP A 224 3.05 19.65 13.54
C ASP A 224 2.68 20.93 12.76
N MET A 225 1.39 21.06 12.42
CA MET A 225 0.81 22.19 11.69
C MET A 225 0.33 23.28 12.67
N PRO A 226 0.09 24.52 12.21
CA PRO A 226 -0.40 25.58 13.08
C PRO A 226 -1.69 25.20 13.81
N ASP A 227 -1.73 25.46 15.11
CA ASP A 227 -2.94 25.31 15.91
C ASP A 227 -4.03 26.30 15.50
N ASN A 228 -5.29 25.93 15.71
CA ASN A 228 -6.45 26.83 15.59
C ASN A 228 -6.65 27.40 14.17
N ILE A 229 -6.46 26.56 13.16
CA ILE A 229 -6.83 26.89 11.78
C ILE A 229 -8.32 27.29 11.73
N PRO A 230 -8.65 28.50 11.26
CA PRO A 230 -10.03 28.94 11.18
C PRO A 230 -10.86 28.02 10.28
N LEU A 231 -12.03 27.61 10.76
CA LEU A 231 -12.97 26.84 9.96
C LEU A 231 -13.50 27.69 8.80
N MET A 232 -13.74 27.06 7.66
CA MET A 232 -14.45 27.71 6.56
C MET A 232 -15.95 27.82 6.84
N THR A 233 -16.55 28.88 6.34
CA THR A 233 -17.99 29.11 6.40
C THR A 233 -18.73 28.24 5.37
N LEU A 234 -20.02 27.96 5.59
CA LEU A 234 -20.79 27.03 4.75
C LEU A 234 -20.87 27.45 3.27
N ASP A 235 -20.83 28.75 2.99
CA ASP A 235 -20.78 29.32 1.64
C ASP A 235 -19.46 29.05 0.91
N GLN A 236 -18.39 28.68 1.60
CA GLN A 236 -17.09 28.33 1.02
C GLN A 236 -16.97 26.83 0.69
N TYR A 237 -17.93 25.99 1.07
CA TYR A 237 -17.83 24.52 0.94
C TYR A 237 -17.76 24.01 -0.51
N TRP A 238 -18.23 24.79 -1.49
CA TRP A 238 -18.08 24.43 -2.90
C TRP A 238 -16.60 24.36 -3.32
N ILE A 239 -15.70 25.09 -2.63
CA ILE A 239 -14.25 25.02 -2.85
C ILE A 239 -13.73 23.61 -2.54
N TYR A 240 -14.24 22.97 -1.48
CA TYR A 240 -13.88 21.60 -1.12
C TYR A 240 -14.30 20.59 -2.20
N LEU A 241 -15.47 20.78 -2.80
CA LEU A 241 -15.93 19.92 -3.90
C LEU A 241 -15.00 20.05 -5.12
N LEU A 242 -14.69 21.27 -5.55
CA LEU A 242 -13.78 21.50 -6.67
C LEU A 242 -12.37 20.96 -6.40
N MET A 243 -11.89 21.14 -5.16
CA MET A 243 -10.61 20.61 -4.72
C MET A 243 -10.60 19.09 -4.78
N GLY A 244 -11.63 18.41 -4.30
CA GLY A 244 -11.77 16.96 -4.42
C GLY A 244 -11.70 16.49 -5.87
N VAL A 245 -12.41 17.17 -6.77
CA VAL A 245 -12.36 16.88 -8.22
C VAL A 245 -10.94 17.02 -8.76
N PHE A 246 -10.28 18.14 -8.49
CA PHE A 246 -8.91 18.39 -8.94
C PHE A 246 -7.91 17.35 -8.41
N LEU A 247 -8.02 16.98 -7.13
CA LEU A 247 -7.14 15.98 -6.51
C LEU A 247 -7.39 14.58 -7.08
N GLY A 248 -8.65 14.20 -7.33
CA GLY A 248 -9.00 12.91 -7.95
C GLY A 248 -8.45 12.79 -9.37
N LEU A 249 -8.60 13.82 -10.20
CA LEU A 249 -8.01 13.88 -11.54
C LEU A 249 -6.48 13.76 -11.50
N SER A 250 -5.84 14.51 -10.60
CA SER A 250 -4.39 14.48 -10.42
C SER A 250 -3.91 13.13 -9.88
N GLY A 251 -4.71 12.47 -9.04
CA GLY A 251 -4.44 11.16 -8.49
C GLY A 251 -4.46 10.07 -9.55
N PHE A 252 -5.39 10.14 -10.50
CA PHE A 252 -5.42 9.25 -11.66
C PHE A 252 -4.16 9.37 -12.53
N ILE A 253 -3.68 10.60 -12.77
CA ILE A 253 -2.43 10.83 -13.51
C ILE A 253 -1.24 10.19 -12.77
N TYR A 254 -1.20 10.32 -11.44
CA TYR A 254 -0.16 9.70 -10.60
C TYR A 254 -0.17 8.19 -10.69
N GLU A 255 -1.35 7.56 -10.55
CA GLU A 255 -1.49 6.10 -10.64
C GLU A 255 -0.99 5.59 -11.99
N LYS A 256 -1.37 6.23 -13.10
CA LYS A 256 -0.84 5.86 -14.41
C LYS A 256 0.67 6.08 -14.51
N ALA A 257 1.21 7.17 -13.98
CA ALA A 257 2.66 7.41 -14.03
C ALA A 257 3.44 6.35 -13.24
N VAL A 258 3.06 6.11 -11.97
CA VAL A 258 3.79 5.22 -11.07
C VAL A 258 3.70 3.76 -11.51
N LEU A 259 2.56 3.31 -12.02
CA LEU A 259 2.40 1.95 -12.52
C LEU A 259 3.16 1.71 -13.83
N ASN A 260 3.46 2.76 -14.60
CA ASN A 260 4.17 2.66 -15.87
C ASN A 260 5.68 2.94 -15.77
N VAL A 261 6.16 3.49 -14.64
CA VAL A 261 7.57 3.87 -14.51
C VAL A 261 8.54 2.70 -14.68
N GLY A 262 8.13 1.49 -14.27
CA GLY A 262 8.93 0.28 -14.47
C GLY A 262 9.23 -0.01 -15.95
N ARG A 263 8.28 0.29 -16.85
CA ARG A 263 8.47 0.13 -18.30
C ARG A 263 9.48 1.13 -18.86
N VAL A 264 9.50 2.34 -18.31
CA VAL A 264 10.49 3.37 -18.67
C VAL A 264 11.89 2.93 -18.25
N TYR A 265 12.02 2.38 -17.04
CA TYR A 265 13.28 1.81 -16.55
C TYR A 265 13.75 0.62 -17.39
N ASP A 266 12.85 -0.30 -17.72
CA ASP A 266 13.16 -1.44 -18.59
C ASP A 266 13.62 -0.99 -19.99
N TRP A 267 12.90 -0.05 -20.60
CA TRP A 267 13.26 0.53 -21.90
C TRP A 267 14.62 1.21 -21.88
N LEU A 268 14.86 2.04 -20.86
CA LEU A 268 16.13 2.76 -20.71
C LEU A 268 17.27 1.77 -20.46
N GLY A 269 17.07 0.81 -19.54
CA GLY A 269 18.02 -0.24 -19.22
C GLY A 269 18.43 -1.09 -20.43
N GLN A 270 17.49 -1.42 -21.32
CA GLN A 270 17.80 -2.10 -22.58
C GLN A 270 18.65 -1.25 -23.52
N LYS A 271 18.35 0.05 -23.65
CA LYS A 271 19.12 0.99 -24.49
C LYS A 271 20.57 1.15 -24.01
N ILE A 272 20.79 1.25 -22.70
CA ILE A 272 22.12 1.43 -22.11
C ILE A 272 22.80 0.12 -21.69
N ARG A 273 22.17 -1.04 -21.95
CA ARG A 273 22.63 -2.39 -21.55
C ARG A 273 22.92 -2.52 -20.04
N LEU A 274 22.06 -1.92 -19.21
CA LEU A 274 22.15 -1.97 -17.75
C LEU A 274 21.23 -3.05 -17.18
N ASP A 275 21.78 -3.95 -16.38
CA ASP A 275 21.02 -4.96 -15.63
C ASP A 275 20.06 -4.28 -14.64
N ARG A 276 18.84 -4.81 -14.52
CA ARG A 276 17.78 -4.40 -13.58
C ARG A 276 18.27 -4.23 -12.13
N ALA A 277 19.29 -4.98 -11.71
CA ALA A 277 19.90 -4.86 -10.39
C ALA A 277 20.59 -3.50 -10.15
N TYR A 278 20.94 -2.77 -11.21
CA TYR A 278 21.70 -1.52 -11.16
C TYR A 278 20.89 -0.28 -11.60
N TYR A 279 19.58 -0.40 -11.79
CA TYR A 279 18.67 0.74 -11.99
C TYR A 279 18.81 1.88 -10.95
N PRO A 280 19.19 1.63 -9.68
CA PRO A 280 19.47 2.70 -8.72
C PRO A 280 20.48 3.76 -9.17
N ILE A 281 21.43 3.41 -10.04
CA ILE A 281 22.45 4.36 -10.56
C ILE A 281 21.76 5.55 -11.23
N LEU A 282 20.70 5.30 -12.01
CA LEU A 282 19.98 6.35 -12.72
C LEU A 282 19.30 7.32 -11.76
N ALA A 283 18.66 6.80 -10.70
CA ALA A 283 18.02 7.63 -9.70
C ALA A 283 19.02 8.51 -8.93
N PHE A 284 20.18 7.94 -8.57
CA PHE A 284 21.21 8.69 -7.85
C PHE A 284 21.91 9.76 -8.70
N ILE A 285 22.15 9.51 -9.99
CA ILE A 285 22.70 10.55 -10.86
C ILE A 285 21.70 11.70 -11.01
N LEU A 286 20.43 11.37 -11.20
CA LEU A 286 19.39 12.37 -11.44
C LEU A 286 19.04 13.17 -10.19
N ILE A 287 19.17 12.62 -8.97
CA ILE A 287 18.86 13.37 -7.73
C ILE A 287 19.93 14.40 -7.37
N ILE A 288 21.19 14.25 -7.82
CA ILE A 288 22.30 15.14 -7.46
C ILE A 288 22.01 16.62 -7.80
N PRO A 289 21.57 16.99 -9.02
CA PRO A 289 21.21 18.37 -9.33
C PRO A 289 20.13 18.93 -8.40
N VAL A 290 19.11 18.13 -8.07
CA VAL A 290 18.06 18.54 -7.14
C VAL A 290 18.64 18.76 -5.74
N GLY A 291 19.57 17.91 -5.29
CA GLY A 291 20.24 18.08 -4.02
C GLY A 291 21.11 19.34 -3.95
N ILE A 292 21.79 19.70 -5.04
CA ILE A 292 22.62 20.91 -5.09
C ILE A 292 21.76 22.18 -5.03
N PHE A 293 20.69 22.25 -5.85
CA PHE A 293 19.92 23.49 -6.02
C PHE A 293 18.72 23.61 -5.08
N LEU A 294 18.09 22.49 -4.72
CA LEU A 294 16.85 22.45 -3.93
C LEU A 294 16.91 21.37 -2.83
N PRO A 295 17.90 21.41 -1.91
CA PRO A 295 18.05 20.40 -0.86
C PRO A 295 16.82 20.27 0.06
N GLN A 296 15.97 21.31 0.14
CA GLN A 296 14.73 21.35 0.93
C GLN A 296 13.62 20.44 0.40
N ILE A 297 13.64 20.07 -0.89
CA ILE A 297 12.64 19.17 -1.48
C ILE A 297 13.11 17.71 -1.51
N LEU A 298 14.29 17.39 -0.97
CA LEU A 298 14.77 16.01 -0.90
C LEU A 298 13.99 15.15 0.12
N GLY A 299 14.22 13.84 0.06
CA GLY A 299 13.66 12.89 1.01
C GLY A 299 12.15 12.67 0.89
N GLY A 300 11.56 12.04 1.90
CA GLY A 300 10.15 11.63 1.88
C GLY A 300 9.13 12.77 1.80
N GLY A 301 9.45 13.94 2.35
CA GLY A 301 8.65 15.17 2.18
C GLY A 301 8.12 15.83 3.44
N ASN A 302 8.40 15.28 4.64
CA ASN A 302 7.94 15.86 5.92
C ASN A 302 8.35 17.34 6.06
N GLN A 303 9.63 17.66 5.83
CA GLN A 303 10.14 19.03 5.93
C GLN A 303 9.48 19.97 4.93
N LEU A 304 9.22 19.49 3.70
CA LEU A 304 8.55 20.27 2.67
C LEU A 304 7.12 20.59 3.11
N VAL A 305 6.35 19.60 3.55
CA VAL A 305 4.97 19.79 4.04
C VAL A 305 4.93 20.83 5.17
N LEU A 306 5.84 20.72 6.14
CA LEU A 306 5.94 21.67 7.26
C LEU A 306 6.38 23.07 6.82
N SER A 307 7.16 23.19 5.75
CA SER A 307 7.61 24.50 5.25
C SER A 307 6.46 25.28 4.60
N LEU A 308 5.48 24.59 3.99
CA LEU A 308 4.37 25.23 3.28
C LEU A 308 3.52 26.13 4.18
N THR A 309 3.41 25.81 5.46
CA THR A 309 2.63 26.60 6.43
C THR A 309 3.44 27.65 7.17
N LYS A 310 4.77 27.66 6.99
CA LYS A 310 5.70 28.58 7.66
C LYS A 310 6.21 29.69 6.75
N GLN A 311 6.10 29.52 5.43
CA GLN A 311 6.62 30.45 4.43
C GLN A 311 5.58 30.71 3.35
N ASP A 312 5.52 31.95 2.88
CA ASP A 312 4.67 32.33 1.76
C ASP A 312 5.34 31.94 0.44
N PHE A 313 4.84 30.88 -0.18
CA PHE A 313 5.30 30.46 -1.50
C PHE A 313 4.41 31.04 -2.60
N SER A 314 5.03 31.54 -3.67
CA SER A 314 4.28 31.93 -4.86
C SER A 314 3.74 30.71 -5.60
N PHE A 315 2.66 30.89 -6.36
CA PHE A 315 2.09 29.85 -7.20
C PHE A 315 3.13 29.18 -8.12
N GLN A 316 4.04 29.97 -8.69
CA GLN A 316 5.08 29.49 -9.59
C GLN A 316 6.07 28.55 -8.89
N VAL A 317 6.47 28.88 -7.64
CA VAL A 317 7.38 28.05 -6.86
C VAL A 317 6.71 26.73 -6.46
N LEU A 318 5.46 26.78 -6.01
CA LEU A 318 4.69 25.58 -5.67
C LEU A 318 4.52 24.66 -6.88
N LEU A 319 4.24 25.23 -8.06
CA LEU A 319 4.09 24.47 -9.29
C LEU A 319 5.43 23.83 -9.69
N ALA A 320 6.53 24.57 -9.60
CA ALA A 320 7.87 24.02 -9.86
C ALA A 320 8.21 22.89 -8.87
N TYR A 321 7.95 23.07 -7.58
CA TYR A 321 8.17 22.04 -6.57
C TYR A 321 7.32 20.79 -6.84
N PHE A 322 6.05 20.96 -7.23
CA PHE A 322 5.19 19.85 -7.60
C PHE A 322 5.75 19.09 -8.80
N LEU A 323 6.10 19.77 -9.88
CA LEU A 323 6.61 19.12 -11.11
C LEU A 323 7.93 18.38 -10.85
N ILE A 324 8.88 19.02 -10.17
CA ILE A 324 10.16 18.40 -9.82
C ILE A 324 9.91 17.19 -8.91
N ARG A 325 9.10 17.35 -7.86
CA ARG A 325 8.85 16.25 -6.93
C ARG A 325 8.09 15.10 -7.58
N PHE A 326 7.13 15.39 -8.46
CA PHE A 326 6.38 14.38 -9.19
C PHE A 326 7.33 13.55 -10.04
N VAL A 327 8.15 14.17 -10.89
CA VAL A 327 9.08 13.45 -11.78
C VAL A 327 10.14 12.67 -10.98
N TRP A 328 10.78 13.29 -9.98
CA TRP A 328 11.84 12.62 -9.22
C TRP A 328 11.34 11.57 -8.25
N SER A 329 10.10 11.66 -7.75
CA SER A 329 9.48 10.58 -6.99
C SER A 329 9.24 9.34 -7.85
N MET A 330 8.81 9.51 -9.11
CA MET A 330 8.67 8.40 -10.07
C MET A 330 10.01 7.74 -10.34
N ILE A 331 11.05 8.53 -10.62
CA ILE A 331 12.41 8.03 -10.83
C ILE A 331 12.90 7.27 -9.59
N SER A 332 12.76 7.89 -8.41
CA SER A 332 13.21 7.28 -7.15
C SER A 332 12.54 5.92 -6.90
N TYR A 333 11.21 5.84 -7.07
CA TYR A 333 10.47 4.61 -6.87
C TYR A 333 10.76 3.55 -7.96
N GLY A 334 10.80 3.96 -9.23
CA GLY A 334 11.07 3.08 -10.36
C GLY A 334 12.46 2.43 -10.33
N SER A 335 13.40 2.99 -9.57
CA SER A 335 14.72 2.41 -9.35
C SER A 335 14.72 1.02 -8.68
N GLY A 336 13.62 0.65 -8.00
CA GLY A 336 13.49 -0.61 -7.29
C GLY A 336 14.19 -0.67 -5.93
N LEU A 337 14.77 0.45 -5.46
CA LEU A 337 15.28 0.56 -4.09
C LEU A 337 14.15 0.37 -3.06
N PRO A 338 14.45 -0.16 -1.86
CA PRO A 338 13.48 -0.22 -0.78
C PRO A 338 13.05 1.18 -0.36
N GLY A 339 11.77 1.48 -0.53
CA GLY A 339 11.18 2.78 -0.27
C GLY A 339 9.70 2.78 -0.62
N GLY A 340 8.89 3.42 0.22
CA GLY A 340 7.46 3.60 0.02
C GLY A 340 7.15 4.81 -0.86
N ILE A 341 5.95 4.84 -1.42
CA ILE A 341 5.38 6.01 -2.09
C ILE A 341 4.47 6.83 -1.17
N PHE A 342 4.17 6.30 0.02
CA PHE A 342 3.16 6.82 0.94
C PHE A 342 3.38 8.30 1.29
N LEU A 343 4.48 8.64 1.95
CA LEU A 343 4.77 10.03 2.31
C LEU A 343 5.05 10.94 1.09
N PRO A 344 5.75 10.47 0.03
CA PRO A 344 5.83 11.22 -1.23
C PRO A 344 4.46 11.59 -1.83
N ILE A 345 3.47 10.71 -1.77
CA ILE A 345 2.08 11.00 -2.18
C ILE A 345 1.49 12.10 -1.30
N LEU A 346 1.60 11.99 0.02
CA LEU A 346 1.12 13.04 0.93
C LEU A 346 1.78 14.39 0.62
N ALA A 347 3.09 14.42 0.39
CA ALA A 347 3.81 15.65 0.04
C ALA A 347 3.44 16.22 -1.34
N LEU A 348 3.07 15.39 -2.31
CA LEU A 348 2.51 15.87 -3.58
C LEU A 348 1.09 16.41 -3.41
N GLY A 349 0.27 15.72 -2.61
CA GLY A 349 -1.07 16.18 -2.24
C GLY A 349 -1.04 17.52 -1.51
N SER A 350 -0.09 17.71 -0.60
CA SER A 350 0.09 18.96 0.14
C SER A 350 0.45 20.13 -0.78
N LEU A 351 1.29 19.90 -1.80
CA LEU A 351 1.62 20.88 -2.83
C LEU A 351 0.43 21.22 -3.73
N LEU A 352 -0.33 20.21 -4.17
CA LEU A 352 -1.56 20.42 -4.95
C LEU A 352 -2.61 21.20 -4.15
N GLY A 353 -2.77 20.87 -2.87
CA GLY A 353 -3.60 21.63 -1.94
C GLY A 353 -3.11 23.07 -1.80
N ALA A 354 -1.82 23.26 -1.55
CA ALA A 354 -1.21 24.60 -1.47
C ALA A 354 -1.42 25.43 -2.74
N LEU A 355 -1.34 24.82 -3.93
CA LEU A 355 -1.63 25.50 -5.20
C LEU A 355 -3.06 26.04 -5.25
N VAL A 356 -4.04 25.22 -4.86
CA VAL A 356 -5.44 25.65 -4.76
C VAL A 356 -5.59 26.74 -3.69
N GLY A 357 -4.95 26.57 -2.54
CA GLY A 357 -4.97 27.54 -1.44
C GLY A 357 -4.46 28.92 -1.87
N VAL A 358 -3.30 28.99 -2.54
CA VAL A 358 -2.74 30.25 -3.07
C VAL A 358 -3.68 30.91 -4.07
N ILE A 359 -4.33 30.12 -4.95
CA ILE A 359 -5.33 30.66 -5.89
C ILE A 359 -6.51 31.27 -5.12
N CYS A 360 -7.09 30.55 -4.17
CA CYS A 360 -8.23 31.03 -3.38
C CYS A 360 -7.89 32.29 -2.58
N VAL A 361 -6.69 32.35 -1.99
CA VAL A 361 -6.20 33.52 -1.26
C VAL A 361 -6.04 34.72 -2.19
N ASN A 362 -5.38 34.54 -3.34
CA ASN A 362 -5.16 35.64 -4.30
C ASN A 362 -6.46 36.18 -4.89
N LEU A 363 -7.49 35.34 -5.04
CA LEU A 363 -8.83 35.74 -5.48
C LEU A 363 -9.67 36.36 -4.35
N GLY A 364 -9.18 36.41 -3.11
CA GLY A 364 -9.91 36.93 -1.96
C GLY A 364 -11.08 36.03 -1.50
N LEU A 365 -11.10 34.75 -1.91
CA LEU A 365 -12.15 33.79 -1.54
C LEU A 365 -11.96 33.25 -0.12
N VAL A 366 -10.72 33.24 0.38
CA VAL A 366 -10.33 32.74 1.70
C VAL A 366 -9.24 33.63 2.29
N SER A 367 -9.12 33.64 3.62
CA SER A 367 -8.07 34.41 4.30
C SER A 367 -6.74 33.64 4.33
N GLN A 368 -5.63 34.38 4.51
CA GLN A 368 -4.31 33.75 4.68
C GLN A 368 -4.24 32.81 5.89
N GLN A 369 -5.01 33.09 6.94
CA GLN A 369 -5.07 32.23 8.13
C GLN A 369 -5.72 30.87 7.83
N GLN A 370 -6.58 30.79 6.81
CA GLN A 370 -7.22 29.56 6.37
C GLN A 370 -6.31 28.72 5.45
N PHE A 371 -5.22 29.27 4.91
CA PHE A 371 -4.34 28.59 3.96
C PHE A 371 -3.88 27.18 4.40
N PRO A 372 -3.45 26.94 5.67
CA PRO A 372 -3.00 25.61 6.10
C PRO A 372 -4.04 24.50 5.91
N ILE A 373 -5.34 24.81 5.90
CA ILE A 373 -6.38 23.80 5.68
C ILE A 373 -6.27 23.17 4.29
N PHE A 374 -5.87 23.92 3.28
CA PHE A 374 -5.71 23.41 1.92
C PHE A 374 -4.55 22.42 1.84
N VAL A 375 -3.46 22.66 2.56
CA VAL A 375 -2.34 21.73 2.65
C VAL A 375 -2.81 20.40 3.25
N ILE A 376 -3.60 20.45 4.32
CA ILE A 376 -4.16 19.29 5.03
C ILE A 376 -5.14 18.50 4.17
N LEU A 377 -6.11 19.20 3.55
CA LEU A 377 -7.08 18.60 2.65
C LEU A 377 -6.42 17.99 1.42
N GLY A 378 -5.37 18.63 0.90
CA GLY A 378 -4.59 18.15 -0.24
C GLY A 378 -3.92 16.82 0.04
N MET A 379 -3.30 16.67 1.23
CA MET A 379 -2.70 15.42 1.68
C MET A 379 -3.72 14.28 1.68
N SER A 380 -4.85 14.48 2.36
CA SER A 380 -5.85 13.41 2.54
C SER A 380 -6.56 13.07 1.24
N GLY A 381 -7.01 14.08 0.48
CA GLY A 381 -7.75 13.85 -0.75
C GLY A 381 -6.93 13.18 -1.84
N TYR A 382 -5.67 13.57 -1.99
CA TYR A 382 -4.78 12.96 -2.98
C TYR A 382 -4.39 11.53 -2.59
N PHE A 383 -4.04 11.31 -1.32
CA PHE A 383 -3.71 9.97 -0.85
C PHE A 383 -4.92 9.03 -0.93
N GLY A 384 -6.09 9.44 -0.43
CA GLY A 384 -7.30 8.62 -0.46
C GLY A 384 -7.80 8.31 -1.87
N ALA A 385 -7.57 9.19 -2.85
CA ALA A 385 -7.82 8.88 -4.26
C ALA A 385 -6.87 7.81 -4.80
N ILE A 386 -5.55 7.95 -4.57
CA ILE A 386 -4.53 7.04 -5.14
C ILE A 386 -4.55 5.67 -4.48
N SER A 387 -4.69 5.61 -3.15
CA SER A 387 -4.77 4.34 -2.44
C SER A 387 -6.14 3.69 -2.57
N LYS A 388 -7.20 4.46 -2.86
CA LYS A 388 -8.59 4.01 -2.67
C LYS A 388 -8.92 3.59 -1.22
N ALA A 389 -8.19 4.15 -0.25
CA ALA A 389 -8.43 3.97 1.18
C ALA A 389 -8.83 5.32 1.86
N PRO A 390 -10.04 5.84 1.62
CA PRO A 390 -10.46 7.16 2.11
C PRO A 390 -10.52 7.27 3.64
N LEU A 391 -10.96 6.22 4.37
CA LEU A 391 -11.05 6.29 5.83
C LEU A 391 -9.66 6.37 6.47
N THR A 392 -8.73 5.57 5.96
CA THR A 392 -7.33 5.62 6.36
C THR A 392 -6.74 6.99 6.05
N ALA A 393 -6.99 7.53 4.86
CA ALA A 393 -6.46 8.83 4.46
C ALA A 393 -6.92 9.97 5.39
N MET A 394 -8.19 9.96 5.80
CA MET A 394 -8.76 10.94 6.72
C MET A 394 -8.09 10.84 8.10
N ILE A 395 -8.14 9.65 8.70
CA ILE A 395 -7.67 9.45 10.07
C ILE A 395 -6.15 9.60 10.17
N LEU A 396 -5.41 9.12 9.18
CA LEU A 396 -3.96 9.26 9.16
C LEU A 396 -3.53 10.73 9.15
N VAL A 397 -4.11 11.54 8.27
CA VAL A 397 -3.76 12.96 8.20
C VAL A 397 -4.17 13.66 9.49
N THR A 398 -5.33 13.34 10.07
CA THR A 398 -5.74 13.85 11.38
C THR A 398 -4.75 13.48 12.49
N GLU A 399 -4.30 12.23 12.58
CA GLU A 399 -3.32 11.81 13.61
C GLU A 399 -1.94 12.41 13.38
N MET A 400 -1.49 12.55 12.12
CA MET A 400 -0.20 13.16 11.79
C MET A 400 -0.15 14.65 12.07
N VAL A 401 -1.28 15.35 11.91
CA VAL A 401 -1.44 16.79 12.17
C VAL A 401 -1.70 17.07 13.64
N GLY A 402 -2.47 16.22 14.32
CA GLY A 402 -2.84 16.38 15.72
C GLY A 402 -4.13 17.19 15.97
N ASP A 403 -4.91 17.51 14.93
CA ASP A 403 -6.18 18.24 15.05
C ASP A 403 -7.35 17.51 14.37
N ILE A 404 -8.37 17.17 15.16
CA ILE A 404 -9.57 16.44 14.71
C ILE A 404 -10.71 17.35 14.24
N ARG A 405 -10.64 18.68 14.45
CA ARG A 405 -11.74 19.61 14.12
C ARG A 405 -12.09 19.63 12.63
N ASN A 406 -11.10 19.37 11.78
CA ASN A 406 -11.22 19.40 10.32
C ASN A 406 -11.65 18.07 9.70
N LEU A 407 -12.13 17.10 10.51
CA LEU A 407 -12.47 15.76 10.02
C LEU A 407 -13.60 15.76 8.98
N MET A 408 -14.60 16.63 9.11
CA MET A 408 -15.70 16.70 8.15
C MET A 408 -15.27 17.27 6.78
N PRO A 409 -14.57 18.42 6.69
CA PRO A 409 -13.95 18.87 5.44
C PRO A 409 -12.99 17.85 4.82
N LEU A 410 -12.16 17.18 5.64
CA LEU A 410 -11.29 16.09 5.20
C LEU A 410 -12.09 14.98 4.53
N GLY A 411 -13.16 14.50 5.18
CA GLY A 411 -14.02 13.47 4.62
C GLY A 411 -14.68 13.88 3.32
N LEU A 412 -15.15 15.12 3.21
CA LEU A 412 -15.77 15.61 1.99
C LEU A 412 -14.79 15.63 0.81
N VAL A 413 -13.62 16.27 0.97
CA VAL A 413 -12.62 16.36 -0.10
C VAL A 413 -12.12 14.97 -0.51
N THR A 414 -11.84 14.11 0.47
CA THR A 414 -11.32 12.78 0.23
C THR A 414 -12.34 11.87 -0.45
N LEU A 415 -13.61 11.93 -0.05
CA LEU A 415 -14.66 11.15 -0.70
C LEU A 415 -14.89 11.61 -2.15
N VAL A 416 -14.90 12.91 -2.41
CA VAL A 416 -15.04 13.42 -3.79
C VAL A 416 -13.85 13.01 -4.66
N ALA A 417 -12.62 13.11 -4.14
CA ALA A 417 -11.42 12.69 -4.86
C ALA A 417 -11.44 11.17 -5.16
N TYR A 418 -11.88 10.36 -4.20
CA TYR A 418 -12.11 8.93 -4.37
C TYR A 418 -13.14 8.63 -5.47
N ILE A 419 -14.31 9.29 -5.45
CA ILE A 419 -15.37 9.11 -6.45
C ILE A 419 -14.84 9.44 -7.86
N ILE A 420 -14.07 10.51 -8.00
CA ILE A 420 -13.52 10.92 -9.29
C ILE A 420 -12.49 9.91 -9.81
N MET A 421 -11.63 9.39 -8.94
CA MET A 421 -10.71 8.29 -9.29
C MET A 421 -11.48 7.05 -9.76
N ASP A 422 -12.58 6.72 -9.09
CA ASP A 422 -13.41 5.56 -9.42
C ASP A 422 -14.14 5.73 -10.76
N LEU A 423 -14.70 6.91 -11.02
CA LEU A 423 -15.32 7.26 -12.30
C LEU A 423 -14.34 7.17 -13.47
N LEU A 424 -13.06 7.49 -13.23
CA LEU A 424 -11.98 7.33 -14.22
C LEU A 424 -11.47 5.88 -14.34
N LYS A 425 -12.03 4.94 -13.57
CA LYS A 425 -11.60 3.54 -13.50
C LYS A 425 -10.13 3.40 -13.08
N GLY A 426 -9.65 4.29 -12.20
CA GLY A 426 -8.37 4.11 -11.53
C GLY A 426 -8.40 2.87 -10.64
N ALA A 427 -7.30 2.13 -10.55
CA ALA A 427 -7.17 0.99 -9.64
C ALA A 427 -6.54 1.44 -8.30
N PRO A 428 -6.78 0.74 -7.18
CA PRO A 428 -5.99 0.93 -5.96
C PRO A 428 -4.52 0.69 -6.28
N VAL A 429 -3.64 1.65 -5.95
CA VAL A 429 -2.26 1.61 -6.43
C VAL A 429 -1.48 0.39 -5.93
N TYR A 430 -1.69 -0.04 -4.68
CA TYR A 430 -0.95 -1.17 -4.11
C TYR A 430 -1.46 -2.51 -4.62
N GLU A 431 -2.78 -2.67 -4.78
CA GLU A 431 -3.39 -3.83 -5.41
C GLU A 431 -2.93 -3.96 -6.88
N ALA A 432 -2.93 -2.88 -7.64
CA ALA A 432 -2.45 -2.87 -9.02
C ALA A 432 -0.94 -3.16 -9.14
N MET A 433 -0.15 -2.82 -8.10
CA MET A 433 1.26 -3.23 -8.01
C MET A 433 1.40 -4.72 -7.68
N LEU A 434 0.54 -5.24 -6.80
CA LEU A 434 0.48 -6.67 -6.48
C LEU A 434 0.12 -7.50 -7.72
N GLU A 435 -0.92 -7.13 -8.46
CA GLU A 435 -1.34 -7.83 -9.68
C GLU A 435 -0.17 -7.98 -10.68
N LYS A 436 0.66 -6.94 -10.84
CA LYS A 436 1.85 -6.97 -11.72
C LYS A 436 2.99 -7.85 -11.21
N MET A 437 3.01 -8.17 -9.92
CA MET A 437 4.02 -9.04 -9.32
C MET A 437 3.66 -10.52 -9.45
N LEU A 438 2.37 -10.83 -9.49
CA LEU A 438 1.87 -12.19 -9.64
C LEU A 438 2.01 -12.63 -11.10
N PRO A 439 2.28 -13.92 -11.36
CA PRO A 439 2.24 -14.43 -12.72
C PRO A 439 0.84 -14.25 -13.32
N GLU A 440 0.74 -13.93 -14.61
CA GLU A 440 -0.51 -13.91 -15.38
C GLU A 440 -1.07 -15.34 -15.46
N GLU A 441 -1.69 -15.83 -14.39
CA GLU A 441 -2.20 -17.21 -14.29
C GLU A 441 -3.72 -17.33 -14.46
N ALA A 442 -4.40 -16.28 -14.92
CA ALA A 442 -5.72 -16.44 -15.51
C ALA A 442 -5.57 -16.46 -17.03
N THR A 443 -5.34 -17.65 -17.60
CA THR A 443 -5.81 -17.89 -18.97
C THR A 443 -7.27 -17.52 -18.99
N ASP A 444 -7.60 -16.43 -19.68
CA ASP A 444 -8.96 -16.05 -20.01
C ASP A 444 -9.60 -17.24 -20.73
N GLU A 445 -10.31 -18.10 -19.99
CA GLU A 445 -11.08 -19.21 -20.54
C GLU A 445 -12.36 -18.69 -21.22
N GLY A 446 -12.24 -17.57 -21.95
CA GLY A 446 -13.30 -16.89 -22.66
C GLY A 446 -14.46 -16.42 -21.77
N GLU A 447 -15.39 -15.69 -22.38
CA GLU A 447 -16.70 -15.47 -21.78
C GLU A 447 -17.37 -16.82 -21.50
N VAL A 448 -17.63 -17.10 -20.22
CA VAL A 448 -18.51 -18.18 -19.79
C VAL A 448 -19.97 -17.78 -20.04
N THR A 449 -20.81 -18.76 -20.37
CA THR A 449 -22.25 -18.56 -20.53
C THR A 449 -23.01 -19.71 -19.88
N LEU A 450 -24.25 -19.42 -19.46
CA LEU A 450 -25.16 -20.42 -18.93
C LEU A 450 -26.00 -20.98 -20.09
N ILE A 451 -25.97 -22.29 -20.28
CA ILE A 451 -26.85 -22.97 -21.24
C ILE A 451 -27.69 -24.03 -20.54
N GLU A 452 -28.88 -24.25 -21.09
CA GLU A 452 -29.79 -25.31 -20.65
C GLU A 452 -29.76 -26.43 -21.69
N ILE A 453 -29.56 -27.68 -21.25
CA ILE A 453 -29.54 -28.87 -22.09
C ILE A 453 -30.46 -29.95 -21.50
N PRO A 454 -31.28 -30.64 -22.29
CA PRO A 454 -32.03 -31.80 -21.81
C PRO A 454 -31.09 -32.99 -21.54
N VAL A 455 -31.38 -33.76 -20.49
CA VAL A 455 -30.70 -35.03 -20.22
C VAL A 455 -31.07 -36.03 -21.31
N SER A 456 -30.07 -36.39 -22.14
CA SER A 456 -30.21 -37.36 -23.23
C SER A 456 -30.01 -38.81 -22.75
N ASP A 457 -30.29 -39.77 -23.64
CA ASP A 457 -30.03 -41.19 -23.39
C ASP A 457 -28.54 -41.51 -23.11
N LYS A 458 -27.60 -40.67 -23.57
CA LYS A 458 -26.15 -40.87 -23.33
C LYS A 458 -25.74 -40.71 -21.87
N ILE A 459 -26.46 -39.84 -21.16
CA ILE A 459 -26.16 -39.42 -19.79
C ILE A 459 -27.24 -39.83 -18.78
N ALA A 460 -28.41 -40.26 -19.26
CA ALA A 460 -29.48 -40.78 -18.41
C ALA A 460 -28.98 -41.96 -17.56
N GLY A 461 -29.36 -41.95 -16.28
CA GLY A 461 -29.02 -42.99 -15.31
C GLY A 461 -27.63 -42.88 -14.69
N LYS A 462 -26.76 -41.99 -15.18
CA LYS A 462 -25.43 -41.71 -14.61
C LYS A 462 -25.49 -40.67 -13.50
N GLN A 463 -24.50 -40.70 -12.62
CA GLN A 463 -24.24 -39.62 -11.66
C GLN A 463 -23.31 -38.56 -12.27
N VAL A 464 -23.36 -37.34 -11.76
CA VAL A 464 -22.56 -36.20 -12.28
C VAL A 464 -21.06 -36.49 -12.25
N HIS A 465 -20.56 -37.15 -11.20
CA HIS A 465 -19.14 -37.52 -11.10
C HIS A 465 -18.71 -38.56 -12.16
N GLU A 466 -19.66 -39.28 -12.75
CA GLU A 466 -19.42 -40.27 -13.82
C GLU A 466 -19.41 -39.64 -15.22
N LEU A 467 -19.72 -38.34 -15.32
CA LEU A 467 -19.68 -37.61 -16.58
C LEU A 467 -18.25 -37.13 -16.84
N ASN A 468 -17.68 -37.54 -17.97
CA ASN A 468 -16.37 -37.07 -18.44
C ASN A 468 -16.48 -35.66 -19.03
N LEU A 469 -16.76 -34.67 -18.18
CA LEU A 469 -16.84 -33.27 -18.55
C LEU A 469 -15.43 -32.65 -18.65
N PRO A 470 -15.21 -31.69 -19.56
CA PRO A 470 -14.01 -30.86 -19.56
C PRO A 470 -13.86 -30.12 -18.22
N HIS A 471 -12.61 -29.78 -17.85
CA HIS A 471 -12.28 -29.16 -16.56
C HIS A 471 -13.02 -27.84 -16.28
N ASN A 472 -13.53 -27.19 -17.33
CA ASN A 472 -14.08 -25.83 -17.28
C ASN A 472 -15.62 -25.81 -17.39
N VAL A 473 -16.25 -26.98 -17.23
CA VAL A 473 -17.69 -27.17 -17.38
C VAL A 473 -18.31 -27.53 -16.03
N LEU A 474 -19.24 -26.70 -15.58
CA LEU A 474 -19.95 -26.92 -14.31
C LEU A 474 -21.44 -27.13 -14.54
N ILE A 475 -21.96 -28.27 -14.08
CA ILE A 475 -23.42 -28.48 -13.97
C ILE A 475 -23.85 -27.88 -12.64
N THR A 476 -24.67 -26.83 -12.69
CA THR A 476 -25.06 -26.08 -11.49
C THR A 476 -26.39 -26.55 -10.92
N THR A 477 -27.37 -26.78 -11.79
CA THR A 477 -28.74 -27.14 -11.40
C THR A 477 -29.35 -28.13 -12.38
N GLN A 478 -30.27 -28.94 -11.87
CA GLN A 478 -31.11 -29.88 -12.62
C GLN A 478 -32.57 -29.55 -12.33
N VAL A 479 -33.41 -29.57 -13.35
CA VAL A 479 -34.86 -29.43 -13.23
C VAL A 479 -35.46 -30.82 -13.41
N HIS A 480 -35.87 -31.42 -12.29
CA HIS A 480 -36.54 -32.72 -12.27
C HIS A 480 -38.01 -32.53 -11.88
N ASN A 481 -38.93 -33.00 -12.72
CA ASN A 481 -40.39 -32.82 -12.52
C ASN A 481 -40.80 -31.36 -12.23
N GLY A 482 -40.19 -30.40 -12.93
CA GLY A 482 -40.49 -28.97 -12.79
C GLY A 482 -39.92 -28.30 -11.52
N LYS A 483 -39.11 -29.01 -10.73
CA LYS A 483 -38.42 -28.45 -9.55
C LYS A 483 -36.93 -28.35 -9.81
N SER A 484 -36.38 -27.14 -9.64
CA SER A 484 -34.94 -26.90 -9.72
C SER A 484 -34.25 -27.35 -8.44
N GLN A 485 -33.18 -28.13 -8.58
CA GLN A 485 -32.32 -28.59 -7.50
C GLN A 485 -30.86 -28.32 -7.85
N THR A 486 -30.05 -27.97 -6.83
CA THR A 486 -28.60 -27.86 -6.99
C THR A 486 -27.98 -29.23 -7.17
N VAL A 487 -27.01 -29.31 -8.07
CA VAL A 487 -26.40 -30.57 -8.48
C VAL A 487 -25.08 -30.76 -7.73
N ASN A 488 -24.82 -31.98 -7.26
CA ASN A 488 -23.55 -32.40 -6.68
C ASN A 488 -23.06 -33.68 -7.39
N GLY A 489 -21.85 -34.14 -7.05
CA GLY A 489 -21.26 -35.31 -7.70
C GLY A 489 -22.17 -36.55 -7.73
N SER A 490 -22.93 -36.81 -6.66
CA SER A 490 -23.82 -37.98 -6.53
C SER A 490 -25.22 -37.79 -7.12
N THR A 491 -25.54 -36.61 -7.64
CA THR A 491 -26.84 -36.32 -8.26
C THR A 491 -27.00 -37.14 -9.54
N ARG A 492 -28.15 -37.82 -9.67
CA ARG A 492 -28.44 -38.73 -10.77
C ARG A 492 -29.25 -38.04 -11.85
N MET A 493 -28.86 -38.25 -13.10
CA MET A 493 -29.54 -37.67 -14.26
C MET A 493 -30.70 -38.55 -14.70
N TYR A 494 -31.91 -38.01 -14.80
CA TYR A 494 -33.07 -38.72 -15.33
C TYR A 494 -33.42 -38.22 -16.73
N LEU A 495 -33.73 -39.15 -17.62
CA LEU A 495 -34.10 -38.85 -18.99
C LEU A 495 -35.30 -37.88 -19.02
N GLY A 496 -35.18 -36.80 -19.79
CA GLY A 496 -36.22 -35.76 -19.90
C GLY A 496 -36.10 -34.61 -18.89
N ASP A 497 -35.19 -34.69 -17.93
CA ASP A 497 -34.84 -33.53 -17.09
C ASP A 497 -34.05 -32.49 -17.88
N MET A 498 -34.01 -31.25 -17.38
CA MET A 498 -33.12 -30.21 -17.91
C MET A 498 -31.95 -29.98 -16.96
N ILE A 499 -30.75 -29.73 -17.49
CA ILE A 499 -29.58 -29.34 -16.71
C ILE A 499 -29.05 -27.98 -17.17
N HIS A 500 -28.67 -27.15 -16.21
CA HIS A 500 -27.99 -25.87 -16.48
C HIS A 500 -26.48 -26.03 -16.34
N LEU A 501 -25.76 -25.71 -17.42
CA LEU A 501 -24.30 -25.75 -17.46
C LEU A 501 -23.72 -24.34 -17.57
N VAL A 502 -22.68 -24.06 -16.79
CA VAL A 502 -21.80 -22.91 -16.98
C VAL A 502 -20.60 -23.39 -17.77
N ILE A 503 -20.42 -22.86 -18.99
CA ILE A 503 -19.35 -23.29 -19.91
C ILE A 503 -18.75 -22.12 -20.70
N PRO A 504 -17.46 -22.19 -21.10
CA PRO A 504 -16.88 -21.27 -22.06
C PRO A 504 -17.65 -21.27 -23.39
N LYS A 505 -17.89 -20.10 -23.99
CA LYS A 505 -18.57 -19.99 -25.29
C LYS A 505 -17.91 -20.82 -26.40
N SER A 506 -16.60 -20.99 -26.34
CA SER A 506 -15.81 -21.78 -27.30
C SER A 506 -16.04 -23.30 -27.19
N GLU A 507 -16.52 -23.78 -26.05
CA GLU A 507 -16.69 -25.22 -25.77
C GLU A 507 -18.14 -25.72 -25.93
N ILE A 508 -19.11 -24.83 -26.18
CA ILE A 508 -20.54 -25.16 -26.32
C ILE A 508 -20.75 -26.33 -27.29
N GLY A 509 -20.09 -26.33 -28.45
CA GLY A 509 -20.23 -27.40 -29.45
C GLY A 509 -19.77 -28.76 -28.92
N LYS A 510 -18.54 -28.82 -28.39
CA LYS A 510 -17.94 -30.06 -27.87
C LYS A 510 -18.74 -30.64 -26.70
N VAL A 511 -19.21 -29.78 -25.80
CA VAL A 511 -20.00 -30.20 -24.63
C VAL A 511 -21.37 -30.70 -25.05
N LYS A 512 -22.01 -30.05 -26.04
CA LYS A 512 -23.27 -30.54 -26.60
C LYS A 512 -23.11 -31.92 -27.24
N ASP A 513 -22.06 -32.16 -28.02
CA ASP A 513 -21.81 -33.48 -28.65
C ASP A 513 -21.57 -34.61 -27.63
N LEU A 514 -21.03 -34.25 -26.46
CA LEU A 514 -20.75 -35.17 -25.37
C LEU A 514 -22.00 -35.51 -24.55
N LEU A 515 -22.90 -34.54 -24.38
CA LEU A 515 -24.10 -34.66 -23.52
C LEU A 515 -25.39 -34.97 -24.26
N LEU A 516 -25.51 -34.64 -25.55
CA LEU A 516 -26.62 -34.97 -26.46
C LEU A 516 -26.13 -36.03 -27.44
#